data_AF-A0A1G4I8T9-F1
#
_entry.id   AF-A0A1G4I8T9-F1
#
_cell.length_a   1.000
_cell.length_b   1.000
_cell.length_c   1.000
_cell.angle_alpha   90.00
_cell.angle_beta   90.00
_cell.angle_gamma   90.00
#
_symmetry.space_group_name_H-M   'P 1'
#
loop_
_entity.id
_entity.type
_entity.pdbx_description
1 polymer ?
#
loop_
_entity_poly.entity_id
_entity_poly.type
_entity_poly.pdbx_seq_one_letter_code
_entity_poly.pdbx_strand_id
1 'polypeptide(L)'
;MPAKPTRVCVLVCSYEGSDSELKTYEGELVQTPQHYFTKEDQNEVVFDLAFIKKATTYRQIRQLVKSGAYDVFYNQCDGALDEDKAGVDVVQALESFHVPFTGAVSKYYELSKPEMKQIAHYFRIKTAKHAVLEAGDNIRELCSVLSFPLIIKHVSGYSSVGMDKSCKVYDMDSLHSRVTRFIEQYQIALVEEFVVGDEATILVCADSTQPDGIRVFPPVMVQFPEGEDFKHFHLKWETYEGMEWRLMPEDDPALSQVLSTARTSFMHMMGGVGYGRVDVRIDRSTHDVVFLEINPNCGVMYPPGQEGSADWILRLTPGFNQREFTLLQIKEALRRNERMQPLFRCVYNPAQGYRMCATRDISAGSPIFEAEGQSVRLYTKPHVKATRGKEEYDQFAQKAWPLGGDGHYYALWDNEPTNWRTFSHSCVPNMNFGPNRSLNLYATRDIARGEELTMDYRLFRDETTPPFQCCCGSECCEGWIAMNGGKLTKEENGNNY
;
A
#
# COMPACT_ATOMS: atom_id res chain seq x y z
N MET A 1 -28.11 -0.01 25.57
CA MET A 1 -27.51 1.34 25.54
C MET A 1 -27.25 1.68 24.08
N PRO A 2 -27.49 2.92 23.62
CA PRO A 2 -27.08 3.31 22.27
C PRO A 2 -25.57 3.12 22.11
N ALA A 3 -25.12 2.71 20.92
CA ALA A 3 -23.70 2.63 20.60
C ALA A 3 -23.06 4.01 20.77
N LYS A 4 -21.84 4.06 21.31
CA LYS A 4 -21.10 5.33 21.39
C LYS A 4 -20.71 5.78 19.98
N PRO A 5 -20.69 7.09 19.69
CA PRO A 5 -20.25 7.57 18.40
C PRO A 5 -18.78 7.24 18.16
N THR A 6 -18.42 7.00 16.89
CA THR A 6 -17.02 6.80 16.49
C THR A 6 -16.27 8.12 16.59
N ARG A 7 -15.14 8.14 17.30
CA ARG A 7 -14.32 9.34 17.50
C ARG A 7 -13.22 9.38 16.45
N VAL A 8 -13.26 10.37 15.57
CA VAL A 8 -12.40 10.48 14.39
C VAL A 8 -11.46 11.68 14.54
N CYS A 9 -10.16 11.45 14.41
CA CYS A 9 -9.19 12.53 14.24
C CYS A 9 -8.93 12.74 12.75
N VAL A 10 -9.37 13.87 12.20
CA VAL A 10 -9.11 14.26 10.82
C VAL A 10 -7.75 14.94 10.77
N LEU A 11 -6.81 14.31 10.06
CA LEU A 11 -5.45 14.80 9.89
C LEU A 11 -5.38 15.64 8.63
N VAL A 12 -5.07 16.92 8.77
CA VAL A 12 -4.97 17.87 7.67
C VAL A 12 -3.56 18.45 7.61
N CYS A 13 -3.09 18.77 6.41
CA CYS A 13 -1.77 19.38 6.25
C CYS A 13 -1.73 20.78 6.86
N SER A 14 -0.64 21.09 7.56
CA SER A 14 -0.31 22.44 7.98
C SER A 14 0.71 23.04 7.03
N TYR A 15 0.42 24.23 6.50
CA TYR A 15 1.38 25.07 5.79
C TYR A 15 2.14 26.03 6.72
N GLU A 16 1.98 25.90 8.04
CA GLU A 16 2.68 26.74 9.00
C GLU A 16 4.19 26.46 8.94
N GLY A 17 4.96 27.47 8.54
CA GLY A 17 6.40 27.35 8.32
C GLY A 17 6.77 26.67 7.00
N SER A 18 5.81 26.38 6.12
CA SER A 18 6.05 25.82 4.79
C SER A 18 6.45 26.91 3.79
N ASP A 19 7.42 26.58 2.93
CA ASP A 19 7.87 27.39 1.79
C ASP A 19 7.25 26.92 0.45
N SER A 20 6.29 25.99 0.49
CA SER A 20 5.60 25.47 -0.70
C SER A 20 4.87 26.57 -1.48
N GLU A 21 5.01 26.57 -2.81
CA GLU A 21 4.26 27.44 -3.73
C GLU A 21 2.73 27.24 -3.60
N LEU A 22 2.30 26.04 -3.18
CA LEU A 22 0.88 25.72 -2.96
C LEU A 22 0.28 26.45 -1.76
N LYS A 23 1.09 26.99 -0.85
CA LYS A 23 0.61 27.68 0.36
C LYS A 23 -0.32 28.84 0.05
N THR A 24 -0.10 29.56 -1.05
CA THR A 24 -0.95 30.69 -1.46
C THR A 24 -2.33 30.23 -1.94
N TYR A 25 -2.44 28.99 -2.43
CA TYR A 25 -3.66 28.45 -3.05
C TYR A 25 -4.43 27.53 -2.10
N GLU A 26 -3.71 26.69 -1.34
CA GLU A 26 -4.27 25.69 -0.43
C GLU A 26 -4.06 26.01 1.06
N GLY A 27 -3.32 27.07 1.41
CA GLY A 27 -2.93 27.33 2.80
C GLY A 27 -4.08 27.50 3.78
N GLU A 28 -5.24 27.98 3.30
CA GLU A 28 -6.46 28.14 4.08
C GLU A 28 -7.50 27.03 3.80
N LEU A 29 -7.25 26.16 2.82
CA LEU A 29 -8.16 25.08 2.45
C LEU A 29 -8.07 23.93 3.45
N VAL A 30 -9.17 23.70 4.15
CA VAL A 30 -9.30 22.57 5.08
C VAL A 30 -10.19 21.50 4.45
N GLN A 31 -9.55 20.43 3.97
CA GLN A 31 -10.25 19.24 3.51
C GLN A 31 -10.71 18.43 4.74
N THR A 32 -12.01 18.36 4.99
CA THR A 32 -12.56 17.64 6.15
C THR A 32 -13.94 17.08 5.85
N PRO A 33 -14.24 15.83 6.26
CA PRO A 33 -15.58 15.29 6.17
C PRO A 33 -16.63 16.15 6.88
N GLN A 34 -16.25 16.90 7.92
CA GLN A 34 -17.18 17.73 8.72
C GLN A 34 -18.06 18.66 7.89
N HIS A 35 -17.61 19.09 6.70
CA HIS A 35 -18.38 19.91 5.77
C HIS A 35 -19.70 19.26 5.32
N TYR A 36 -19.77 17.94 5.36
CA TYR A 36 -20.88 17.13 4.83
C TYR A 36 -21.68 16.40 5.92
N PHE A 37 -21.45 16.75 7.19
CA PHE A 37 -22.14 16.16 8.33
C PHE A 37 -22.94 17.22 9.08
N THR A 38 -24.06 16.82 9.64
CA THR A 38 -24.97 17.67 10.44
C THR A 38 -24.79 17.41 11.93
N LYS A 39 -25.49 18.18 12.77
CA LYS A 39 -25.51 17.95 14.22
C LYS A 39 -26.16 16.61 14.60
N GLU A 40 -27.09 16.11 13.80
CA GLU A 40 -27.79 14.85 14.07
C GLU A 40 -26.86 13.64 13.95
N ASP A 41 -25.84 13.75 13.10
CA ASP A 41 -24.83 12.72 12.87
C ASP A 41 -23.85 12.54 14.04
N GLN A 42 -23.82 13.46 15.01
CA GLN A 42 -22.93 13.39 16.18
C GLN A 42 -23.20 12.18 17.08
N ASN A 43 -24.37 11.55 16.94
CA ASN A 43 -24.70 10.30 17.62
C ASN A 43 -24.02 9.08 16.97
N GLU A 44 -23.61 9.19 15.71
CA GLU A 44 -22.92 8.13 14.94
C GLU A 44 -21.41 8.38 14.89
N VAL A 45 -20.98 9.62 14.64
CA VAL A 45 -19.58 9.98 14.44
C VAL A 45 -19.27 11.40 14.91
N VAL A 46 -18.12 11.60 15.54
CA VAL A 46 -17.61 12.90 15.97
C VAL A 46 -16.22 13.10 15.40
N PHE A 47 -15.94 14.30 14.90
CA PHE A 47 -14.68 14.65 14.25
C PHE A 47 -13.94 15.74 15.01
N ASP A 48 -12.64 15.56 15.23
CA ASP A 48 -11.71 16.59 15.66
C ASP A 48 -10.65 16.82 14.57
N LEU A 49 -10.28 18.07 14.33
CA LEU A 49 -9.23 18.42 13.37
C LEU A 49 -7.85 18.46 14.04
N ALA A 50 -6.84 17.91 13.38
CA ALA A 50 -5.44 18.06 13.76
C ALA A 50 -4.59 18.47 12.55
N PHE A 51 -3.94 19.62 12.67
CA PHE A 51 -3.04 20.17 11.65
C PHE A 51 -1.63 19.60 11.81
N ILE A 52 -1.12 18.92 10.79
CA ILE A 52 0.13 18.18 10.83
C ILE A 52 1.21 18.90 10.01
N LYS A 53 2.35 19.19 10.65
CA LYS A 53 3.53 19.77 9.99
C LYS A 53 4.48 18.66 9.59
N LYS A 54 4.96 18.67 8.34
CA LYS A 54 5.93 17.68 7.84
C LYS A 54 7.13 17.52 8.77
N ALA A 55 7.68 18.64 9.24
CA ALA A 55 8.84 18.67 10.14
C ALA A 55 8.62 17.98 11.50
N THR A 56 7.38 17.82 11.97
CA THR A 56 7.09 17.26 13.31
C THR A 56 6.07 16.13 13.33
N THR A 57 5.76 15.55 12.16
CA THR A 57 4.70 14.57 11.97
C THR A 57 4.73 13.44 12.98
N TYR A 58 5.83 12.68 13.07
CA TYR A 58 5.89 11.52 13.97
C TYR A 58 5.60 11.88 15.43
N ARG A 59 6.09 13.04 15.89
CA ARG A 59 5.84 13.53 17.26
C ARG A 59 4.36 13.87 17.47
N GLN A 60 3.73 14.55 16.51
CA GLN A 60 2.32 14.93 16.57
C GLN A 60 1.42 13.69 16.55
N ILE A 61 1.64 12.78 15.60
CA ILE A 61 0.88 11.52 15.50
C ILE A 61 1.02 10.70 16.79
N ARG A 62 2.25 10.56 17.33
CA ARG A 62 2.46 9.88 18.62
C ARG A 62 1.65 10.50 19.76
N GLN A 63 1.56 11.83 19.83
CA GLN A 63 0.78 12.52 20.87
C GLN A 63 -0.72 12.26 20.71
N LEU A 64 -1.23 12.34 19.48
CA LEU A 64 -2.63 12.05 19.18
C LEU A 64 -2.99 10.60 19.50
N VAL A 65 -2.16 9.63 19.10
CA VAL A 65 -2.34 8.21 19.42
C VAL A 65 -2.30 7.98 20.94
N LYS A 66 -1.31 8.52 21.64
CA LYS A 66 -1.17 8.35 23.11
C LYS A 66 -2.31 8.94 23.91
N SER A 67 -3.06 9.91 23.36
CA SER A 67 -4.21 10.48 24.05
C SER A 67 -5.32 9.46 24.31
N GLY A 68 -5.43 8.41 23.48
CA GLY A 68 -6.55 7.46 23.53
C GLY A 68 -7.92 8.07 23.18
N ALA A 69 -7.93 9.30 22.65
CA ALA A 69 -9.14 10.06 22.36
C ALA A 69 -9.86 9.60 21.09
N TYR A 70 -9.18 8.87 20.20
CA TYR A 70 -9.65 8.57 18.85
C TYR A 70 -9.72 7.08 18.58
N ASP A 71 -10.77 6.69 17.85
CA ASP A 71 -10.99 5.32 17.39
C ASP A 71 -10.41 5.11 15.99
N VAL A 72 -10.25 6.18 15.18
CA VAL A 72 -9.74 6.15 13.80
C VAL A 72 -9.19 7.50 13.37
N PHE A 73 -8.17 7.47 12.50
CA PHE A 73 -7.57 8.65 11.90
C PHE A 73 -8.03 8.81 10.45
N TYR A 74 -8.74 9.89 10.15
CA TYR A 74 -9.13 10.21 8.77
C TYR A 74 -8.02 11.03 8.12
N ASN A 75 -7.21 10.41 7.27
CA ASN A 75 -6.01 11.03 6.72
C ASN A 75 -6.32 11.83 5.45
N GLN A 76 -6.15 13.16 5.53
CA GLN A 76 -6.20 14.10 4.40
C GLN A 76 -4.83 14.74 4.15
N CYS A 77 -3.76 14.12 4.66
CA CYS A 77 -2.41 14.51 4.33
C CYS A 77 -1.98 13.83 3.02
N ASP A 78 -1.77 14.64 1.98
CA ASP A 78 -1.55 14.25 0.58
C ASP A 78 -0.21 14.75 0.01
N GLY A 79 0.68 15.26 0.86
CA GLY A 79 1.96 15.83 0.42
C GLY A 79 2.91 14.79 -0.20
N ALA A 80 3.55 15.17 -1.30
CA ALA A 80 4.60 14.35 -1.91
C ALA A 80 5.90 14.38 -1.09
N LEU A 81 6.82 13.45 -1.37
CA LEU A 81 8.12 13.33 -0.70
C LEU A 81 8.95 14.61 -0.79
N ASP A 82 8.92 15.28 -1.94
CA ASP A 82 9.64 16.52 -2.24
C ASP A 82 8.89 17.80 -1.82
N GLU A 83 7.60 17.71 -1.48
CA GLU A 83 6.81 18.86 -1.02
C GLU A 83 7.07 19.19 0.45
N ASP A 84 7.02 20.46 0.84
CA ASP A 84 7.07 20.86 2.26
C ASP A 84 5.68 20.80 2.92
N LYS A 85 5.00 19.67 2.75
CA LYS A 85 3.65 19.34 3.21
C LYS A 85 3.61 17.91 3.73
N ALA A 86 2.93 17.65 4.84
CA ALA A 86 2.85 16.32 5.42
C ALA A 86 2.13 15.35 4.46
N GLY A 87 2.60 14.12 4.34
CA GLY A 87 2.03 13.10 3.46
C GLY A 87 2.41 11.68 3.86
N VAL A 88 3.31 11.02 3.12
CA VAL A 88 3.71 9.62 3.40
C VAL A 88 4.25 9.41 4.82
N ASP A 89 4.88 10.42 5.41
CA ASP A 89 5.38 10.43 6.78
C ASP A 89 4.24 10.27 7.83
N VAL A 90 3.04 10.78 7.53
CA VAL A 90 1.84 10.57 8.36
C VAL A 90 1.43 9.11 8.30
N VAL A 91 1.39 8.54 7.10
CA VAL A 91 1.01 7.15 6.87
C VAL A 91 1.97 6.20 7.59
N GLN A 92 3.28 6.39 7.42
CA GLN A 92 4.31 5.59 8.10
C GLN A 92 4.22 5.70 9.63
N ALA A 93 3.94 6.90 10.16
CA ALA A 93 3.74 7.07 11.59
C ALA A 93 2.52 6.28 12.09
N LEU A 94 1.37 6.39 11.42
CA LEU A 94 0.14 5.67 11.78
C LEU A 94 0.33 4.14 11.70
N GLU A 95 1.02 3.64 10.67
CA GLU A 95 1.38 2.23 10.53
C GLU A 95 2.24 1.75 11.69
N SER A 96 3.27 2.51 12.08
CA SER A 96 4.16 2.15 13.19
C SER A 96 3.42 2.02 14.53
N PHE A 97 2.34 2.78 14.72
CA PHE A 97 1.49 2.73 15.91
C PHE A 97 0.37 1.70 15.82
N HIS A 98 0.22 0.99 14.69
CA HIS A 98 -0.80 -0.04 14.46
C HIS A 98 -2.22 0.47 14.72
N VAL A 99 -2.49 1.75 14.38
CA VAL A 99 -3.82 2.38 14.53
C VAL A 99 -4.62 2.35 13.22
N PRO A 100 -5.96 2.38 13.28
CA PRO A 100 -6.80 2.46 12.08
C PRO A 100 -6.73 3.86 11.44
N PHE A 101 -6.57 3.89 10.12
CA PHE A 101 -6.55 5.14 9.35
C PHE A 101 -7.12 4.98 7.93
N THR A 102 -7.66 6.05 7.36
CA THR A 102 -8.21 6.04 5.98
C THR A 102 -7.13 6.30 4.92
N GLY A 103 -7.42 5.99 3.65
CA GLY A 103 -6.48 6.16 2.55
C GLY A 103 -5.49 5.01 2.34
N ALA A 104 -4.55 5.24 1.42
CA ALA A 104 -3.51 4.32 1.02
C ALA A 104 -2.51 4.04 2.16
N VAL A 105 -1.86 2.87 2.09
CA VAL A 105 -0.70 2.52 2.94
C VAL A 105 0.59 3.00 2.31
N SER A 106 1.67 3.11 3.10
CA SER A 106 2.95 3.68 2.67
C SER A 106 3.52 2.98 1.44
N LYS A 107 3.33 1.66 1.34
CA LYS A 107 3.71 0.84 0.18
C LYS A 107 3.15 1.33 -1.16
N TYR A 108 1.96 1.93 -1.17
CA TYR A 108 1.26 2.35 -2.38
C TYR A 108 1.07 3.87 -2.47
N TYR A 109 1.74 4.64 -1.60
CA TYR A 109 1.55 6.07 -1.53
C TYR A 109 2.24 6.80 -2.68
N GLU A 110 3.46 6.40 -3.07
CA GLU A 110 4.21 7.07 -4.14
C GLU A 110 4.72 6.10 -5.19
N LEU A 111 3.79 5.56 -5.99
CA LEU A 111 4.18 4.85 -7.19
C LEU A 111 4.54 5.86 -8.28
N SER A 112 5.67 5.70 -8.96
CA SER A 112 6.04 6.59 -10.06
C SER A 112 5.24 6.27 -11.34
N LYS A 113 5.06 7.25 -12.22
CA LYS A 113 4.39 7.04 -13.52
C LYS A 113 5.06 5.93 -14.36
N PRO A 114 6.40 5.81 -14.45
CA PRO A 114 7.04 4.67 -15.10
C PRO A 114 6.66 3.31 -14.48
N GLU A 115 6.63 3.20 -13.14
CA GLU A 115 6.21 1.97 -12.46
C GLU A 115 4.72 1.66 -12.71
N MET A 116 3.85 2.68 -12.66
CA MET A 116 2.43 2.53 -13.02
C MET A 116 2.29 1.99 -14.45
N LYS A 117 3.07 2.50 -15.40
CA LYS A 117 3.06 2.04 -16.80
C LYS A 117 3.60 0.63 -16.96
N GLN A 118 4.63 0.26 -16.21
CA GLN A 118 5.14 -1.11 -16.18
C GLN A 118 4.06 -2.08 -15.67
N ILE A 119 3.41 -1.75 -14.56
CA ILE A 119 2.29 -2.54 -14.03
C ILE A 119 1.14 -2.60 -15.06
N ALA A 120 0.78 -1.45 -15.64
CA ALA A 120 -0.24 -1.37 -16.68
C ALA A 120 0.04 -2.31 -17.87
N HIS A 121 1.29 -2.38 -18.33
CA HIS A 121 1.70 -3.29 -19.40
C HIS A 121 1.41 -4.76 -19.06
N TYR A 122 1.82 -5.22 -17.87
CA TYR A 122 1.60 -6.61 -17.45
C TYR A 122 0.13 -6.95 -17.22
N PHE A 123 -0.69 -5.97 -16.85
CA PHE A 123 -2.14 -6.14 -16.66
C PHE A 123 -2.98 -5.67 -17.85
N ARG A 124 -2.35 -5.46 -19.02
CA ARG A 124 -3.01 -5.09 -20.28
C ARG A 124 -3.88 -3.82 -20.19
N ILE A 125 -3.51 -2.89 -19.33
CA ILE A 125 -4.04 -1.53 -19.31
C ILE A 125 -3.26 -0.71 -20.35
N LYS A 126 -3.97 -0.11 -21.31
CA LYS A 126 -3.36 0.70 -22.36
C LYS A 126 -2.81 1.99 -21.78
N THR A 127 -1.57 2.33 -22.13
CA THR A 127 -0.90 3.59 -21.77
C THR A 127 -0.29 4.22 -23.02
N ALA A 128 -0.04 5.54 -22.98
CA ALA A 128 0.68 6.22 -24.06
C ALA A 128 2.11 5.66 -24.19
N LYS A 129 2.61 5.57 -25.42
CA LYS A 129 4.04 5.31 -25.65
C LYS A 129 4.83 6.43 -25.00
N HIS A 130 5.95 6.06 -24.39
CA HIS A 130 6.72 6.98 -23.59
C HIS A 130 8.21 6.67 -23.61
N ALA A 131 9.00 7.66 -23.23
CA ALA A 131 10.42 7.55 -22.93
C ALA A 131 10.68 8.19 -21.56
N VAL A 132 11.60 7.61 -20.80
CA VAL A 132 12.12 8.18 -19.55
C VAL A 132 13.53 8.65 -19.83
N LEU A 133 13.83 9.91 -19.51
CA LEU A 133 15.06 10.58 -19.89
C LEU A 133 15.77 11.17 -18.67
N GLU A 134 17.07 10.95 -18.59
CA GLU A 134 17.97 11.47 -17.57
C GLU A 134 19.14 12.25 -18.19
N ALA A 135 19.96 12.87 -17.34
CA ALA A 135 21.13 13.61 -17.79
C ALA A 135 22.12 12.71 -18.55
N GLY A 136 22.42 13.08 -19.80
CA GLY A 136 23.35 12.34 -20.68
C GLY A 136 22.65 11.50 -21.74
N ASP A 137 21.33 11.34 -21.68
CA ASP A 137 20.58 10.59 -22.68
C ASP A 137 20.49 11.32 -24.04
N ASN A 138 20.49 10.53 -25.11
CA ASN A 138 20.26 11.04 -26.46
C ASN A 138 18.76 11.20 -26.73
N ILE A 139 18.22 12.38 -26.40
CA ILE A 139 16.80 12.72 -26.52
C ILE A 139 16.25 12.41 -27.92
N ARG A 140 17.02 12.71 -28.99
CA ARG A 140 16.53 12.53 -30.37
C ARG A 140 16.38 11.06 -30.73
N GLU A 141 17.29 10.22 -30.26
CA GLU A 141 17.28 8.79 -30.52
C GLU A 141 16.16 8.10 -29.73
N LEU A 142 16.09 8.35 -28.42
CA LEU A 142 15.12 7.70 -27.53
C LEU A 142 13.66 8.10 -27.82
N CYS A 143 13.43 9.32 -28.32
CA CYS A 143 12.08 9.77 -28.67
C CYS A 143 11.74 9.59 -30.17
N SER A 144 12.64 9.02 -30.99
CA SER A 144 12.45 8.93 -32.45
C SER A 144 11.23 8.13 -32.90
N VAL A 145 10.74 7.22 -32.05
CA VAL A 145 9.59 6.35 -32.32
C VAL A 145 8.26 6.91 -31.80
N LEU A 146 8.28 8.06 -31.13
CA LEU A 146 7.10 8.72 -30.58
C LEU A 146 6.49 9.69 -31.59
N SER A 147 5.17 9.81 -31.54
CA SER A 147 4.38 10.64 -32.45
C SER A 147 3.98 11.94 -31.77
N PHE A 148 4.24 13.08 -32.42
CA PHE A 148 3.81 14.39 -31.93
C PHE A 148 2.29 14.57 -32.05
N PRO A 149 1.66 15.36 -31.15
CA PRO A 149 2.28 16.11 -30.05
C PRO A 149 2.76 15.22 -28.91
N LEU A 150 3.83 15.66 -28.23
CA LEU A 150 4.37 14.99 -27.04
C LEU A 150 4.13 15.86 -25.80
N ILE A 151 4.02 15.22 -24.64
CA ILE A 151 3.90 15.88 -23.35
C ILE A 151 5.05 15.47 -22.42
N ILE A 152 5.72 16.46 -21.83
CA ILE A 152 6.79 16.27 -20.85
C ILE A 152 6.18 16.37 -19.45
N LYS A 153 6.40 15.38 -18.59
CA LYS A 153 5.85 15.33 -17.23
C LYS A 153 6.93 14.96 -16.21
N HIS A 154 6.68 15.35 -14.96
CA HIS A 154 7.40 14.80 -13.82
C HIS A 154 7.01 13.32 -13.61
N VAL A 155 7.96 12.50 -13.13
CA VAL A 155 7.73 11.07 -12.87
C VAL A 155 6.82 10.82 -11.67
N SER A 156 6.77 11.76 -10.72
CA SER A 156 5.80 11.77 -9.62
C SER A 156 4.44 12.32 -10.09
N GLY A 157 3.34 11.82 -9.54
CA GLY A 157 1.95 12.19 -9.90
C GLY A 157 1.43 13.50 -9.30
N TYR A 158 2.11 14.06 -8.31
CA TYR A 158 1.53 15.10 -7.45
C TYR A 158 1.51 16.50 -8.07
N SER A 159 0.43 17.23 -7.73
CA SER A 159 0.23 18.69 -7.86
C SER A 159 0.48 19.34 -9.23
N SER A 160 0.67 18.56 -10.30
CA SER A 160 1.12 19.07 -11.60
C SER A 160 2.44 19.85 -11.49
N VAL A 161 3.34 19.42 -10.61
CA VAL A 161 4.63 20.08 -10.39
C VAL A 161 5.42 20.18 -11.70
N GLY A 162 5.91 21.38 -12.01
CA GLY A 162 6.67 21.67 -13.22
C GLY A 162 5.85 21.67 -14.53
N MET A 163 4.53 21.54 -14.46
CA MET A 163 3.65 21.47 -15.64
C MET A 163 3.07 22.83 -16.02
N ASP A 164 3.43 23.29 -17.21
CA ASP A 164 2.87 24.46 -17.87
C ASP A 164 2.49 24.12 -19.33
N LYS A 165 1.92 25.08 -20.07
CA LYS A 165 1.56 24.90 -21.49
C LYS A 165 2.74 24.51 -22.38
N SER A 166 3.97 24.94 -22.04
CA SER A 166 5.18 24.63 -22.82
C SER A 166 5.62 23.17 -22.69
N CYS A 167 5.00 22.41 -21.80
CA CYS A 167 5.25 20.99 -21.66
C CYS A 167 4.60 20.15 -22.76
N LYS A 168 3.65 20.70 -23.52
CA LYS A 168 3.13 20.07 -24.73
C LYS A 168 3.88 20.63 -25.93
N VAL A 169 4.63 19.78 -26.61
CA VAL A 169 5.53 20.13 -27.71
C VAL A 169 5.08 19.47 -29.01
N TYR A 170 5.41 20.11 -30.14
CA TYR A 170 4.94 19.71 -31.47
C TYR A 170 6.07 19.34 -32.43
N ASP A 171 7.33 19.48 -32.01
CA ASP A 171 8.52 19.18 -32.80
C ASP A 171 9.71 18.77 -31.91
N MET A 172 10.73 18.18 -32.53
CA MET A 172 11.92 17.64 -31.84
C MET A 172 12.81 18.71 -31.21
N ASP A 173 12.85 19.92 -31.76
CA ASP A 173 13.71 21.00 -31.24
C ASP A 173 13.09 21.57 -29.96
N SER A 174 11.78 21.82 -29.98
CA SER A 174 10.98 22.19 -28.81
C SER A 174 11.05 21.11 -27.72
N LEU A 175 10.96 19.83 -28.10
CA LEU A 175 11.13 18.70 -27.18
C LEU A 175 12.49 18.74 -26.50
N HIS A 176 13.57 18.83 -27.28
CA HIS A 176 14.92 18.84 -26.74
C HIS A 176 15.12 20.00 -25.76
N SER A 177 14.72 21.21 -26.14
CA SER A 177 14.82 22.39 -25.26
C SER A 177 14.01 22.24 -23.96
N ARG A 178 12.80 21.69 -24.03
CA ARG A 178 11.97 21.50 -22.83
C ARG A 178 12.53 20.41 -21.92
N VAL A 179 12.89 19.25 -22.47
CA VAL A 179 13.44 18.12 -21.70
C VAL A 179 14.74 18.51 -21.00
N THR A 180 15.67 19.19 -21.68
CA THR A 180 16.92 19.64 -21.06
C THR A 180 16.66 20.50 -19.82
N ARG A 181 15.80 21.51 -19.93
CA ARG A 181 15.42 22.36 -18.79
C ARG A 181 14.70 21.58 -17.68
N PHE A 182 13.87 20.62 -18.06
CA PHE A 182 13.12 19.79 -17.11
C PHE A 182 14.07 18.89 -16.30
N ILE A 183 15.06 18.28 -16.96
CA ILE A 183 16.09 17.45 -16.32
C ILE A 183 17.02 18.31 -15.45
N GLU A 184 17.39 19.52 -15.87
CA GLU A 184 18.16 20.44 -15.02
C GLU A 184 17.45 20.77 -13.71
N GLN A 185 16.12 20.87 -13.74
CA GLN A 185 15.31 21.19 -12.58
C GLN A 185 14.95 19.97 -11.71
N TYR A 186 14.62 18.84 -12.34
CA TYR A 186 14.00 17.68 -11.68
C TYR A 186 14.77 16.36 -11.84
N GLN A 187 15.96 16.39 -12.46
CA GLN A 187 16.84 15.26 -12.75
C GLN A 187 16.31 14.24 -13.79
N ILE A 188 15.00 14.11 -13.93
CA ILE A 188 14.34 13.12 -14.77
C ILE A 188 13.12 13.71 -15.49
N ALA A 189 12.89 13.29 -16.72
CA ALA A 189 11.74 13.70 -17.52
C ALA A 189 11.03 12.48 -18.12
N LEU A 190 9.71 12.40 -17.93
CA LEU A 190 8.85 11.47 -18.65
C LEU A 190 8.30 12.17 -19.90
N VAL A 191 8.58 11.63 -21.08
CA VAL A 191 8.02 12.10 -22.36
C VAL A 191 7.00 11.11 -22.85
N GLU A 192 5.79 11.56 -23.17
CA GLU A 192 4.71 10.69 -23.63
C GLU A 192 4.07 11.21 -24.92
N GLU A 193 3.54 10.31 -25.75
CA GLU A 193 2.59 10.69 -26.80
C GLU A 193 1.35 11.33 -26.14
N PHE A 194 1.00 12.53 -26.59
CA PHE A 194 -0.20 13.20 -26.10
C PHE A 194 -1.44 12.60 -26.76
N VAL A 195 -2.31 12.00 -25.95
CA VAL A 195 -3.54 11.36 -26.43
C VAL A 195 -4.61 12.43 -26.65
N VAL A 196 -4.91 12.75 -27.90
CA VAL A 196 -5.98 13.70 -28.24
C VAL A 196 -7.35 13.06 -27.96
N GLY A 197 -8.27 13.84 -27.37
CA GLY A 197 -9.63 13.39 -27.04
C GLY A 197 -10.06 13.86 -25.66
N ASP A 198 -11.05 13.18 -25.09
CA ASP A 198 -11.65 13.58 -23.81
C ASP A 198 -10.83 13.08 -22.63
N GLU A 199 -10.90 13.80 -21.51
CA GLU A 199 -10.31 13.37 -20.24
C GLU A 199 -11.41 13.00 -19.25
N ALA A 200 -11.27 11.82 -18.65
CA ALA A 200 -12.19 11.30 -17.65
C ALA A 200 -11.45 10.94 -16.37
N THR A 201 -12.13 11.15 -15.26
CA THR A 201 -11.62 10.91 -13.92
C THR A 201 -12.58 10.00 -13.16
N ILE A 202 -12.03 9.02 -12.44
CA ILE A 202 -12.79 7.95 -11.79
C ILE A 202 -12.29 7.81 -10.36
N LEU A 203 -13.21 7.87 -9.40
CA LEU A 203 -12.92 7.53 -8.01
C LEU A 203 -13.07 6.02 -7.84
N VAL A 204 -12.15 5.41 -7.11
CA VAL A 204 -12.17 3.98 -6.79
C VAL A 204 -11.81 3.82 -5.32
N CYS A 205 -12.48 2.93 -4.60
CA CYS A 205 -12.14 2.62 -3.22
C CYS A 205 -12.35 1.16 -2.85
N ALA A 206 -11.74 0.77 -1.73
CA ALA A 206 -12.07 -0.46 -1.03
C ALA A 206 -13.51 -0.40 -0.52
N ASP A 207 -14.26 -1.46 -0.80
CA ASP A 207 -15.61 -1.68 -0.30
C ASP A 207 -15.88 -3.18 -0.21
N SER A 208 -15.77 -3.73 0.99
CA SER A 208 -16.02 -5.15 1.26
C SER A 208 -17.46 -5.63 0.99
N THR A 209 -18.40 -4.72 0.68
CA THR A 209 -19.74 -5.09 0.23
C THR A 209 -19.80 -5.44 -1.26
N GLN A 210 -18.74 -5.16 -2.01
CA GLN A 210 -18.63 -5.48 -3.44
C GLN A 210 -17.99 -6.86 -3.67
N PRO A 211 -18.29 -7.57 -4.78
CA PRO A 211 -17.84 -8.94 -5.02
C PRO A 211 -16.32 -9.16 -4.96
N ASP A 212 -15.53 -8.15 -5.32
CA ASP A 212 -14.07 -8.15 -5.30
C ASP A 212 -13.49 -7.20 -4.25
N GLY A 213 -14.33 -6.68 -3.35
CA GLY A 213 -13.92 -5.69 -2.36
C GLY A 213 -13.64 -4.31 -2.95
N ILE A 214 -14.01 -4.02 -4.21
CA ILE A 214 -13.70 -2.76 -4.89
C ILE A 214 -14.97 -2.10 -5.42
N ARG A 215 -15.19 -0.84 -5.01
CA ARG A 215 -16.20 0.05 -5.59
C ARG A 215 -15.55 1.00 -6.60
N VAL A 216 -16.07 1.00 -7.82
CA VAL A 216 -15.73 1.96 -8.87
C VAL A 216 -16.92 2.90 -9.03
N PHE A 217 -16.67 4.21 -8.96
CA PHE A 217 -17.72 5.23 -9.09
C PHE A 217 -17.97 5.60 -10.56
N PRO A 218 -19.14 6.17 -10.89
CA PRO A 218 -19.40 6.75 -12.21
C PRO A 218 -18.31 7.76 -12.61
N PRO A 219 -17.72 7.66 -13.81
CA PRO A 219 -16.72 8.60 -14.27
C PRO A 219 -17.31 9.99 -14.47
N VAL A 220 -16.51 11.02 -14.19
CA VAL A 220 -16.78 12.40 -14.64
C VAL A 220 -15.82 12.77 -15.76
N MET A 221 -16.31 13.50 -16.75
CA MET A 221 -15.51 14.08 -17.81
C MET A 221 -15.32 15.56 -17.54
N VAL A 222 -14.12 16.06 -17.79
CA VAL A 222 -13.82 17.50 -17.73
C VAL A 222 -14.09 18.14 -19.08
N GLN A 223 -14.79 19.26 -19.06
CA GLN A 223 -14.90 20.16 -20.20
C GLN A 223 -13.87 21.28 -20.02
N PHE A 224 -12.85 21.29 -20.87
CA PHE A 224 -11.81 22.30 -20.85
C PHE A 224 -12.31 23.62 -21.47
N PRO A 225 -11.84 24.78 -20.96
CA PRO A 225 -12.13 26.07 -21.59
C PRO A 225 -11.46 26.17 -22.97
N GLU A 226 -11.93 27.11 -23.78
CA GLU A 226 -11.43 27.30 -25.15
C GLU A 226 -9.90 27.52 -25.17
N GLY A 227 -9.19 26.73 -25.99
CA GLY A 227 -7.74 26.79 -26.11
C GLY A 227 -6.97 25.92 -25.10
N GLU A 228 -7.66 25.22 -24.20
CA GLU A 228 -7.05 24.23 -23.29
C GLU A 228 -7.47 22.80 -23.66
N ASP A 229 -6.54 21.85 -23.51
CA ASP A 229 -6.87 20.43 -23.70
C ASP A 229 -6.21 19.48 -22.70
N PHE A 230 -5.56 20.00 -21.65
CA PHE A 230 -5.05 19.22 -20.51
C PHE A 230 -4.89 20.08 -19.24
N LYS A 231 -4.88 19.43 -18.07
CA LYS A 231 -4.66 20.10 -16.78
C LYS A 231 -3.18 20.48 -16.59
N HIS A 232 -2.90 21.76 -16.39
CA HIS A 232 -1.58 22.28 -15.99
C HIS A 232 -1.70 23.12 -14.70
N PHE A 233 -0.57 23.48 -14.08
CA PHE A 233 -0.54 24.12 -12.75
C PHE A 233 -1.47 25.35 -12.67
N HIS A 234 -1.30 26.30 -13.58
CA HIS A 234 -2.10 27.53 -13.64
C HIS A 234 -3.61 27.25 -13.78
N LEU A 235 -4.02 26.31 -14.64
CA LEU A 235 -5.44 25.97 -14.83
C LEU A 235 -6.03 25.30 -13.58
N LYS A 236 -5.22 24.55 -12.83
CA LYS A 236 -5.63 23.83 -11.62
C LYS A 236 -5.69 24.72 -10.38
N TRP A 237 -4.81 25.70 -10.25
CA TRP A 237 -4.61 26.45 -9.00
C TRP A 237 -4.88 27.95 -9.09
N GLU A 238 -4.71 28.57 -10.26
CA GLU A 238 -4.81 30.04 -10.39
C GLU A 238 -6.15 30.51 -10.95
N THR A 239 -6.67 29.87 -11.99
CA THR A 239 -7.92 30.32 -12.60
C THR A 239 -9.13 29.61 -12.00
N TYR A 240 -9.16 28.28 -11.97
CA TYR A 240 -10.34 27.44 -11.63
C TYR A 240 -11.64 27.77 -12.41
N GLU A 241 -11.68 28.90 -13.11
CA GLU A 241 -12.73 29.41 -13.96
C GLU A 241 -12.76 28.60 -15.27
N GLY A 242 -13.90 27.94 -15.51
CA GLY A 242 -14.23 27.36 -16.81
C GLY A 242 -14.07 25.84 -16.95
N MET A 243 -13.61 25.11 -15.91
CA MET A 243 -13.69 23.65 -15.91
C MET A 243 -15.06 23.18 -15.42
N GLU A 244 -15.86 22.61 -16.32
CA GLU A 244 -17.12 21.97 -15.95
C GLU A 244 -16.95 20.45 -15.86
N TRP A 245 -17.62 19.83 -14.89
CA TRP A 245 -17.61 18.39 -14.68
C TRP A 245 -18.99 17.83 -15.00
N ARG A 246 -19.02 16.80 -15.85
CA ARG A 246 -20.25 16.09 -16.20
C ARG A 246 -20.07 14.60 -16.06
N LEU A 247 -21.13 13.88 -15.67
CA LEU A 247 -21.12 12.43 -15.70
C LEU A 247 -20.88 11.94 -17.14
N MET A 248 -20.09 10.87 -17.25
CA MET A 248 -19.99 10.12 -18.49
C MET A 248 -21.37 9.51 -18.83
N PRO A 249 -21.87 9.65 -20.06
CA PRO A 249 -23.11 9.01 -20.49
C PRO A 249 -23.06 7.49 -20.30
N GLU A 250 -24.18 6.88 -19.90
CA GLU A 250 -24.27 5.43 -19.69
C GLU A 250 -24.10 4.63 -21.01
N ASP A 251 -24.36 5.28 -22.14
CA ASP A 251 -24.20 4.73 -23.49
C ASP A 251 -22.86 5.08 -24.15
N ASP A 252 -21.91 5.72 -23.43
CA ASP A 252 -20.58 6.02 -23.98
C ASP A 252 -19.84 4.70 -24.28
N PRO A 253 -19.34 4.51 -25.52
CA PRO A 253 -18.67 3.26 -25.92
C PRO A 253 -17.39 2.97 -25.11
N ALA A 254 -16.76 3.97 -24.51
CA ALA A 254 -15.56 3.82 -23.70
C ALA A 254 -15.86 3.42 -22.24
N LEU A 255 -17.10 3.57 -21.76
CA LEU A 255 -17.46 3.45 -20.34
C LEU A 255 -17.00 2.11 -19.72
N SER A 256 -17.24 0.99 -20.42
CA SER A 256 -16.83 -0.33 -19.93
C SER A 256 -15.31 -0.43 -19.73
N GLN A 257 -14.53 0.08 -20.67
CA GLN A 257 -13.07 0.07 -20.60
C GLN A 257 -12.55 1.04 -19.53
N VAL A 258 -13.21 2.19 -19.33
CA VAL A 258 -12.91 3.13 -18.25
C VAL A 258 -13.08 2.47 -16.88
N LEU A 259 -14.23 1.83 -16.65
CA LEU A 259 -14.51 1.15 -15.38
C LEU A 259 -13.56 -0.02 -15.12
N SER A 260 -13.26 -0.81 -16.17
CA SER A 260 -12.28 -1.90 -16.07
C SER A 260 -10.88 -1.38 -15.77
N THR A 261 -10.45 -0.32 -16.44
CA THR A 261 -9.13 0.31 -16.23
C THR A 261 -9.00 0.76 -14.78
N ALA A 262 -10.01 1.46 -14.26
CA ALA A 262 -10.00 1.98 -12.91
C ALA A 262 -9.95 0.87 -11.85
N ARG A 263 -10.71 -0.22 -12.05
CA ARG A 263 -10.70 -1.40 -11.17
C ARG A 263 -9.34 -2.09 -11.16
N THR A 264 -8.80 -2.39 -12.35
CA THR A 264 -7.54 -3.12 -12.49
C THR A 264 -6.35 -2.29 -11.98
N SER A 265 -6.34 -0.97 -12.24
CA SER A 265 -5.29 -0.09 -11.71
C SER A 265 -5.34 -0.02 -10.18
N PHE A 266 -6.52 0.17 -9.58
CA PHE A 266 -6.66 0.20 -8.12
C PHE A 266 -6.23 -1.12 -7.47
N MET A 267 -6.62 -2.26 -8.05
CA MET A 267 -6.24 -3.58 -7.53
C MET A 267 -4.73 -3.80 -7.55
N HIS A 268 -4.05 -3.47 -8.65
CA HIS A 268 -2.65 -3.84 -8.84
C HIS A 268 -1.62 -2.76 -8.49
N MET A 269 -2.00 -1.48 -8.56
CA MET A 269 -1.12 -0.35 -8.24
C MET A 269 -1.32 0.14 -6.80
N MET A 270 -2.51 -0.07 -6.23
CA MET A 270 -2.83 0.33 -4.84
C MET A 270 -3.16 -0.85 -3.92
N GLY A 271 -3.03 -2.09 -4.40
CA GLY A 271 -3.33 -3.30 -3.64
C GLY A 271 -4.79 -3.41 -3.19
N GLY A 272 -5.70 -2.66 -3.82
CA GLY A 272 -7.09 -2.59 -3.38
C GLY A 272 -7.30 -1.90 -2.02
N VAL A 273 -6.36 -1.07 -1.56
CA VAL A 273 -6.42 -0.45 -0.23
C VAL A 273 -6.77 1.03 -0.31
N GLY A 274 -7.69 1.46 0.56
CA GLY A 274 -8.03 2.86 0.72
C GLY A 274 -8.88 3.37 -0.45
N TYR A 275 -8.47 4.47 -1.04
CA TYR A 275 -9.13 5.08 -2.20
C TYR A 275 -8.09 5.78 -3.08
N GLY A 276 -8.41 5.90 -4.35
CA GLY A 276 -7.59 6.63 -5.31
C GLY A 276 -8.41 7.15 -6.47
N ARG A 277 -7.86 8.16 -7.15
CA ARG A 277 -8.43 8.75 -8.34
C ARG A 277 -7.66 8.28 -9.56
N VAL A 278 -8.35 7.65 -10.49
CA VAL A 278 -7.79 7.20 -11.77
C VAL A 278 -8.11 8.24 -12.82
N ASP A 279 -7.09 8.69 -13.54
CA ASP A 279 -7.23 9.63 -14.64
C ASP A 279 -6.92 8.92 -15.96
N VAL A 280 -7.79 9.10 -16.96
CA VAL A 280 -7.68 8.49 -18.28
C VAL A 280 -7.98 9.51 -19.38
N ARG A 281 -7.45 9.26 -20.58
CA ARG A 281 -7.92 9.92 -21.80
C ARG A 281 -8.60 8.94 -22.72
N ILE A 282 -9.58 9.42 -23.48
CA ILE A 282 -10.37 8.63 -24.42
C ILE A 282 -10.12 9.19 -25.81
N ASP A 283 -9.44 8.41 -26.64
CA ASP A 283 -9.27 8.75 -28.04
C ASP A 283 -10.62 8.55 -28.75
N ARG A 284 -11.26 9.65 -29.16
CA ARG A 284 -12.60 9.60 -29.78
C ARG A 284 -12.60 9.05 -31.20
N SER A 285 -11.44 8.87 -31.84
CA SER A 285 -11.34 8.23 -33.15
C SER A 285 -11.36 6.71 -33.07
N THR A 286 -10.81 6.15 -31.99
CA THR A 286 -10.69 4.70 -31.76
C THR A 286 -11.62 4.18 -30.66
N HIS A 287 -12.13 5.09 -29.83
CA HIS A 287 -12.78 4.83 -28.54
C HIS A 287 -11.89 4.14 -27.51
N ASP A 288 -10.58 4.10 -27.74
CA ASP A 288 -9.64 3.49 -26.79
C ASP A 288 -9.42 4.37 -25.57
N VAL A 289 -9.50 3.75 -24.39
CA VAL A 289 -9.13 4.36 -23.11
C VAL A 289 -7.62 4.21 -22.88
N VAL A 290 -6.95 5.32 -22.63
CA VAL A 290 -5.54 5.38 -22.29
C VAL A 290 -5.39 5.85 -20.84
N PHE A 291 -4.84 4.98 -20.00
CA PHE A 291 -4.53 5.28 -18.61
C PHE A 291 -3.40 6.32 -18.50
N LEU A 292 -3.63 7.37 -17.70
CA LEU A 292 -2.63 8.38 -17.39
C LEU A 292 -1.91 8.05 -16.09
N GLU A 293 -2.68 7.97 -15.00
CA GLU A 293 -2.16 7.75 -13.65
C GLU A 293 -3.27 7.33 -12.68
N ILE A 294 -2.86 6.84 -11.52
CA ILE A 294 -3.71 6.66 -10.34
C ILE A 294 -3.11 7.44 -9.18
N ASN A 295 -3.91 8.31 -8.59
CA ASN A 295 -3.52 9.22 -7.52
C ASN A 295 -4.06 8.67 -6.19
N PRO A 296 -3.21 8.05 -5.35
CA PRO A 296 -3.58 7.66 -3.99
C PRO A 296 -3.79 8.90 -3.13
N ASN A 297 -4.69 8.83 -2.14
CA ASN A 297 -4.97 9.96 -1.26
C ASN A 297 -5.29 11.26 -2.03
N CYS A 298 -5.99 11.14 -3.16
CA CYS A 298 -6.37 12.29 -3.96
C CYS A 298 -7.22 13.28 -3.15
N GLY A 299 -7.06 14.58 -3.41
CA GLY A 299 -7.85 15.61 -2.76
C GLY A 299 -9.36 15.33 -2.84
N VAL A 300 -10.02 15.31 -1.68
CA VAL A 300 -11.44 15.02 -1.48
C VAL A 300 -11.89 15.65 -0.17
N MET A 301 -13.19 15.87 0.00
CA MET A 301 -13.79 16.56 1.16
C MET A 301 -13.41 18.04 1.23
N TYR A 302 -13.26 18.69 0.09
CA TYR A 302 -13.09 20.13 0.04
C TYR A 302 -14.34 20.86 0.60
N PRO A 303 -14.22 22.12 1.03
CA PRO A 303 -15.40 22.89 1.43
C PRO A 303 -16.36 23.08 0.24
N PRO A 304 -17.68 23.19 0.47
CA PRO A 304 -18.65 23.44 -0.59
C PRO A 304 -18.31 24.70 -1.39
N GLY A 305 -18.36 24.61 -2.72
CA GLY A 305 -17.94 25.66 -3.65
C GLY A 305 -16.47 25.60 -4.06
N GLN A 306 -15.67 24.71 -3.48
CA GLN A 306 -14.26 24.50 -3.82
C GLN A 306 -13.98 23.02 -4.16
N GLU A 307 -15.00 22.31 -4.64
CA GLU A 307 -14.95 20.88 -4.91
C GLU A 307 -13.90 20.50 -5.96
N GLY A 308 -13.08 19.51 -5.63
CA GLY A 308 -12.22 18.82 -6.59
C GLY A 308 -12.98 17.78 -7.41
N SER A 309 -12.31 17.21 -8.40
CA SER A 309 -12.87 16.13 -9.25
C SER A 309 -13.46 14.94 -8.46
N ALA A 310 -12.82 14.50 -7.37
CA ALA A 310 -13.34 13.43 -6.54
C ALA A 310 -14.65 13.81 -5.82
N ASP A 311 -14.76 15.06 -5.35
CA ASP A 311 -16.00 15.57 -4.75
C ASP A 311 -17.12 15.69 -5.78
N TRP A 312 -16.81 16.10 -7.02
CA TRP A 312 -17.77 16.10 -8.11
C TRP A 312 -18.30 14.71 -8.42
N ILE A 313 -17.44 13.69 -8.44
CA ILE A 313 -17.86 12.30 -8.62
C ILE A 313 -18.84 11.90 -7.52
N LEU A 314 -18.51 12.15 -6.26
CA LEU A 314 -19.38 11.82 -5.12
C LEU A 314 -20.69 12.60 -5.15
N ARG A 315 -20.64 13.90 -5.47
CA ARG A 315 -21.83 14.76 -5.57
C ARG A 315 -22.79 14.32 -6.67
N LEU A 316 -22.25 13.86 -7.80
CA LEU A 316 -23.04 13.44 -8.96
C LEU A 316 -23.45 11.96 -8.87
N THR A 317 -22.89 11.17 -7.95
CA THR A 317 -23.25 9.76 -7.79
C THR A 317 -24.62 9.63 -7.10
N PRO A 318 -25.64 9.04 -7.77
CA PRO A 318 -26.97 8.90 -7.17
C PRO A 318 -26.94 8.03 -5.90
N GLY A 319 -27.45 8.58 -4.78
CA GLY A 319 -27.58 7.86 -3.52
C GLY A 319 -26.28 7.55 -2.78
N PHE A 320 -25.13 8.09 -3.22
CA PHE A 320 -23.85 7.87 -2.56
C PHE A 320 -23.00 9.15 -2.61
N ASN A 321 -23.18 10.00 -1.59
CA ASN A 321 -22.52 11.30 -1.48
C ASN A 321 -21.22 11.22 -0.63
N GLN A 322 -20.65 12.38 -0.30
CA GLN A 322 -19.46 12.54 0.53
C GLN A 322 -19.61 11.97 1.95
N ARG A 323 -20.78 12.11 2.57
CA ARG A 323 -21.09 11.53 3.90
C ARG A 323 -20.98 10.01 3.85
N GLU A 324 -21.57 9.39 2.83
CA GLU A 324 -21.63 7.94 2.68
C GLU A 324 -20.25 7.37 2.35
N PHE A 325 -19.48 8.09 1.53
CA PHE A 325 -18.07 7.78 1.27
C PHE A 325 -17.24 7.85 2.56
N THR A 326 -17.40 8.89 3.37
CA THR A 326 -16.69 9.05 4.64
C THR A 326 -16.94 7.86 5.57
N LEU A 327 -18.21 7.47 5.75
CA LEU A 327 -18.57 6.36 6.62
C LEU A 327 -18.02 5.02 6.11
N LEU A 328 -18.04 4.80 4.79
CA LEU A 328 -17.42 3.64 4.17
C LEU A 328 -15.91 3.60 4.46
N GLN A 329 -15.21 4.73 4.27
CA GLN A 329 -13.77 4.84 4.52
C GLN A 329 -13.41 4.52 5.98
N ILE A 330 -14.15 5.09 6.94
CA ILE A 330 -13.96 4.84 8.37
C ILE A 330 -14.14 3.35 8.68
N LYS A 331 -15.21 2.76 8.14
CA LYS A 331 -15.53 1.34 8.35
C LYS A 331 -14.45 0.43 7.78
N GLU A 332 -13.96 0.70 6.58
CA GLU A 332 -12.88 -0.08 5.97
C GLU A 332 -11.54 0.12 6.68
N ALA A 333 -11.24 1.32 7.19
CA ALA A 333 -10.05 1.57 8.01
C ALA A 333 -10.05 0.75 9.31
N LEU A 334 -11.19 0.73 10.02
CA LEU A 334 -11.37 -0.07 11.25
C LEU A 334 -11.24 -1.57 10.96
N ARG A 335 -11.92 -2.08 9.92
CA ARG A 335 -11.84 -3.49 9.52
C ARG A 335 -10.46 -3.91 9.07
N ARG A 336 -9.77 -3.06 8.29
CA ARG A 336 -8.38 -3.30 7.88
C ARG A 336 -7.50 -3.41 9.12
N ASN A 337 -7.62 -2.47 10.06
CA ASN A 337 -6.83 -2.51 11.28
C ASN A 337 -7.11 -3.77 12.10
N GLU A 338 -8.38 -4.17 12.28
CA GLU A 338 -8.75 -5.39 13.00
C GLU A 338 -8.14 -6.66 12.38
N ARG A 339 -8.10 -6.75 11.05
CA ARG A 339 -7.44 -7.83 10.30
C ARG A 339 -5.92 -7.80 10.43
N MET A 340 -5.34 -6.59 10.49
CA MET A 340 -3.89 -6.38 10.58
C MET A 340 -3.36 -6.44 12.01
N GLN A 341 -4.22 -6.51 13.04
CA GLN A 341 -3.78 -6.65 14.41
C GLN A 341 -2.94 -7.94 14.55
N PRO A 342 -1.68 -7.83 15.00
CA PRO A 342 -0.78 -8.97 15.05
C PRO A 342 -1.36 -10.02 15.98
N LEU A 343 -1.48 -11.26 15.51
CA LEU A 343 -1.96 -12.39 16.32
C LEU A 343 -0.97 -12.81 17.40
N PHE A 344 0.30 -12.43 17.24
CA PHE A 344 1.38 -12.80 18.13
C PHE A 344 2.45 -11.72 18.18
N ARG A 345 3.33 -11.80 19.17
CA ARG A 345 4.51 -10.96 19.30
C ARG A 345 5.70 -11.78 19.74
N CYS A 346 6.89 -11.38 19.32
CA CYS A 346 8.13 -11.93 19.86
C CYS A 346 8.38 -11.35 21.26
N VAL A 347 8.61 -12.23 22.23
CA VAL A 347 8.89 -11.89 23.64
C VAL A 347 10.23 -12.52 24.03
N TYR A 348 11.05 -11.78 24.75
CA TYR A 348 12.27 -12.30 25.34
C TYR A 348 12.03 -12.69 26.81
N ASN A 349 12.41 -13.91 27.16
CA ASN A 349 12.45 -14.41 28.53
C ASN A 349 13.92 -14.77 28.87
N PRO A 350 14.53 -14.22 29.93
CA PRO A 350 15.93 -14.52 30.27
C PRO A 350 16.26 -16.00 30.45
N ALA A 351 15.30 -16.84 30.83
CA ALA A 351 15.51 -18.28 31.03
C ALA A 351 15.25 -19.12 29.76
N GLN A 352 14.43 -18.62 28.82
CA GLN A 352 13.92 -19.41 27.68
C GLN A 352 14.27 -18.78 26.32
N GLY A 353 14.88 -17.60 26.30
CA GLY A 353 15.23 -16.87 25.08
C GLY A 353 14.02 -16.18 24.42
N TYR A 354 14.10 -16.02 23.10
CA TYR A 354 13.03 -15.44 22.29
C TYR A 354 11.96 -16.47 21.95
N ARG A 355 10.69 -16.10 22.11
CA ARG A 355 9.53 -16.91 21.78
C ARG A 355 8.41 -16.08 21.17
N MET A 356 7.51 -16.72 20.42
CA MET A 356 6.31 -16.06 19.93
C MET A 356 5.13 -16.37 20.84
N CYS A 357 4.42 -15.35 21.30
CA CYS A 357 3.24 -15.50 22.17
C CYS A 357 2.01 -14.83 21.55
N ALA A 358 0.84 -15.43 21.72
CA ALA A 358 -0.42 -14.88 21.26
C ALA A 358 -0.72 -13.52 21.94
N THR A 359 -1.19 -12.54 21.18
CA THR A 359 -1.55 -11.20 21.68
C THR A 359 -3.01 -11.12 22.14
N ARG A 360 -3.85 -12.06 21.66
CA ARG A 360 -5.27 -12.24 21.96
C ARG A 360 -5.61 -13.74 21.95
N ASP A 361 -6.83 -14.08 22.35
CA ASP A 361 -7.33 -15.44 22.21
C ASP A 361 -7.48 -15.78 20.72
N ILE A 362 -7.08 -16.98 20.32
CA ILE A 362 -7.12 -17.47 18.93
C ILE A 362 -7.92 -18.78 18.93
N SER A 363 -8.99 -18.82 18.14
CA SER A 363 -9.83 -20.02 18.03
C SER A 363 -9.16 -21.12 17.20
N ALA A 364 -9.44 -22.37 17.54
CA ALA A 364 -9.05 -23.53 16.74
C ALA A 364 -9.41 -23.36 15.25
N GLY A 365 -8.50 -23.73 14.36
CA GLY A 365 -8.66 -23.59 12.91
C GLY A 365 -8.42 -22.19 12.35
N SER A 366 -8.08 -21.20 13.18
CA SER A 366 -7.71 -19.87 12.68
C SER A 366 -6.34 -19.89 11.99
N PRO A 367 -6.17 -19.19 10.84
CA PRO A 367 -4.84 -18.95 10.30
C PRO A 367 -4.06 -18.03 11.24
N ILE A 368 -2.88 -18.46 11.65
CA ILE A 368 -1.96 -17.69 12.49
C ILE A 368 -0.87 -17.05 11.64
N PHE A 369 -0.31 -17.82 10.69
CA PHE A 369 0.70 -17.33 9.76
C PHE A 369 0.28 -17.64 8.32
N GLU A 370 0.15 -16.60 7.51
CA GLU A 370 -0.07 -16.71 6.07
C GLU A 370 1.28 -16.69 5.34
N ALA A 371 1.94 -17.85 5.30
CA ALA A 371 3.26 -18.00 4.69
C ALA A 371 3.22 -18.23 3.17
N GLU A 372 2.06 -18.55 2.61
CA GLU A 372 1.89 -18.78 1.18
C GLU A 372 2.28 -17.51 0.38
N GLY A 373 3.13 -17.66 -0.64
CA GLY A 373 3.61 -16.54 -1.46
C GLY A 373 4.58 -15.57 -0.77
N GLN A 374 4.96 -15.83 0.49
CA GLN A 374 5.93 -14.99 1.22
C GLN A 374 7.36 -15.22 0.73
N SER A 375 8.17 -14.15 0.76
CA SER A 375 9.60 -14.21 0.45
C SER A 375 10.34 -15.09 1.46
N VAL A 376 11.21 -15.95 0.94
CA VAL A 376 12.19 -16.73 1.72
C VAL A 376 13.53 -16.69 1.00
N ARG A 377 14.63 -16.90 1.74
CA ARG A 377 15.94 -17.06 1.10
C ARG A 377 16.16 -18.52 0.77
N LEU A 378 16.42 -18.81 -0.50
CA LEU A 378 16.63 -20.17 -1.00
C LEU A 378 18.13 -20.48 -1.14
N TYR A 379 18.54 -21.62 -0.63
CA TYR A 379 19.90 -22.14 -0.75
C TYR A 379 19.87 -23.62 -1.14
N THR A 380 20.88 -24.06 -1.90
CA THR A 380 21.12 -25.48 -2.10
C THR A 380 22.14 -25.98 -1.09
N LYS A 381 21.85 -27.11 -0.43
CA LYS A 381 22.75 -27.69 0.59
C LYS A 381 24.16 -27.97 0.06
N PRO A 382 24.37 -28.48 -1.17
CA PRO A 382 25.72 -28.66 -1.72
C PRO A 382 26.50 -27.35 -1.86
N HIS A 383 25.83 -26.26 -2.26
CA HIS A 383 26.48 -24.95 -2.35
C HIS A 383 26.94 -24.48 -0.97
N VAL A 384 26.07 -24.53 0.04
CA VAL A 384 26.41 -24.15 1.41
C VAL A 384 27.60 -24.98 1.93
N LYS A 385 27.59 -26.31 1.74
CA LYS A 385 28.70 -27.19 2.15
C LYS A 385 30.03 -26.84 1.45
N ALA A 386 29.99 -26.42 0.19
CA ALA A 386 31.18 -26.14 -0.59
C ALA A 386 31.76 -24.75 -0.33
N THR A 387 30.92 -23.76 0.01
CA THR A 387 31.32 -22.34 0.08
C THR A 387 31.37 -21.77 1.49
N ARG A 388 30.78 -22.44 2.49
CA ARG A 388 30.64 -21.93 3.85
C ARG A 388 31.54 -22.67 4.84
N GLY A 389 32.05 -21.95 5.84
CA GLY A 389 32.80 -22.54 6.94
C GLY A 389 31.92 -23.40 7.86
N LYS A 390 32.53 -24.20 8.75
CA LYS A 390 31.81 -25.08 9.69
C LYS A 390 30.74 -24.33 10.49
N GLU A 391 31.10 -23.18 11.06
CA GLU A 391 30.18 -22.38 11.87
C GLU A 391 28.95 -21.89 11.09
N GLU A 392 29.16 -21.41 9.86
CA GLU A 392 28.07 -20.96 8.99
C GLU A 392 27.18 -22.13 8.54
N TYR A 393 27.77 -23.31 8.29
CA TYR A 393 27.02 -24.52 8.01
C TYR A 393 26.19 -24.99 9.22
N ASP A 394 26.73 -24.90 10.43
CA ASP A 394 26.02 -25.26 11.65
C ASP A 394 24.82 -24.32 11.88
N GLN A 395 24.98 -23.02 11.61
CA GLN A 395 23.86 -22.06 11.64
C GLN A 395 22.81 -22.36 10.57
N PHE A 396 23.24 -22.74 9.36
CA PHE A 396 22.35 -23.20 8.29
C PHE A 396 21.55 -24.43 8.75
N ALA A 397 22.22 -25.45 9.27
CA ALA A 397 21.62 -26.68 9.76
C ALA A 397 20.59 -26.46 10.89
N GLN A 398 20.79 -25.43 11.72
CA GLN A 398 19.90 -25.08 12.82
C GLN A 398 18.68 -24.23 12.41
N LYS A 399 18.79 -23.45 11.33
CA LYS A 399 17.79 -22.43 10.96
C LYS A 399 17.04 -22.74 9.67
N ALA A 400 17.67 -23.47 8.76
CA ALA A 400 17.11 -23.76 7.46
C ALA A 400 16.13 -24.94 7.52
N TRP A 401 15.11 -24.91 6.67
CA TRP A 401 14.16 -26.02 6.50
C TRP A 401 14.14 -26.49 5.05
N PRO A 402 14.12 -27.82 4.80
CA PRO A 402 14.09 -28.37 3.46
C PRO A 402 12.80 -28.00 2.71
N LEU A 403 12.94 -27.80 1.40
CA LEU A 403 11.85 -27.66 0.45
C LEU A 403 11.86 -28.88 -0.48
N GLY A 404 10.98 -29.83 -0.21
CA GLY A 404 10.94 -31.11 -0.90
C GLY A 404 11.63 -32.23 -0.11
N GLY A 405 11.45 -33.47 -0.55
CA GLY A 405 11.94 -34.66 0.15
C GLY A 405 13.36 -35.08 -0.23
N ASP A 406 14.02 -34.38 -1.15
CA ASP A 406 15.35 -34.73 -1.65
C ASP A 406 16.49 -34.10 -0.82
N GLY A 407 16.17 -33.21 0.12
CA GLY A 407 17.16 -32.49 0.92
C GLY A 407 18.12 -31.66 0.06
N HIS A 408 17.67 -31.17 -1.10
CA HIS A 408 18.49 -30.34 -1.99
C HIS A 408 18.31 -28.85 -1.71
N TYR A 409 17.06 -28.40 -1.68
CA TYR A 409 16.69 -26.99 -1.49
C TYR A 409 16.30 -26.71 -0.05
N TYR A 410 16.76 -25.60 0.50
CA TYR A 410 16.41 -25.15 1.84
C TYR A 410 16.01 -23.70 1.82
N ALA A 411 14.99 -23.37 2.62
CA ALA A 411 14.62 -22.01 2.92
C ALA A 411 15.23 -21.56 4.24
N LEU A 412 15.66 -20.30 4.30
CA LEU A 412 16.05 -19.60 5.51
C LEU A 412 15.16 -18.39 5.75
N TRP A 413 15.17 -17.90 7.00
CA TRP A 413 14.59 -16.61 7.36
C TRP A 413 15.09 -15.50 6.43
N ASP A 414 14.25 -14.49 6.25
CA ASP A 414 14.57 -13.27 5.53
C ASP A 414 15.85 -12.59 6.09
N ASN A 415 16.47 -11.71 5.30
CA ASN A 415 17.49 -10.81 5.82
C ASN A 415 16.87 -9.77 6.79
N GLU A 416 15.59 -9.45 6.63
CA GLU A 416 14.85 -8.54 7.49
C GLU A 416 14.47 -9.23 8.82
N PRO A 417 15.03 -8.80 9.98
CA PRO A 417 14.80 -9.44 11.27
C PRO A 417 13.34 -9.45 11.72
N THR A 418 12.55 -8.47 11.28
CA THR A 418 11.12 -8.40 11.59
C THR A 418 10.30 -9.52 10.93
N ASN A 419 10.83 -10.16 9.88
CA ASN A 419 10.24 -11.32 9.20
C ASN A 419 10.73 -12.66 9.76
N TRP A 420 11.58 -12.67 10.79
CA TRP A 420 12.13 -13.90 11.35
C TRP A 420 11.05 -14.69 12.09
N ARG A 421 11.12 -16.01 11.93
CA ARG A 421 10.13 -16.94 12.47
C ARG A 421 10.76 -17.80 13.56
N THR A 422 10.72 -17.29 14.79
CA THR A 422 11.28 -17.93 15.99
C THR A 422 10.25 -18.82 16.69
N PHE A 423 9.73 -19.81 15.96
CA PHE A 423 8.84 -20.81 16.55
C PHE A 423 9.61 -21.64 17.56
N SER A 424 9.02 -21.92 18.72
CA SER A 424 9.58 -22.91 19.65
C SER A 424 9.04 -24.31 19.33
N HIS A 425 9.84 -25.32 19.65
CA HIS A 425 9.39 -26.70 19.57
C HIS A 425 8.44 -27.07 20.73
N SER A 426 7.39 -27.84 20.45
CA SER A 426 6.61 -28.57 21.46
C SER A 426 6.25 -29.97 20.97
N CYS A 427 6.29 -30.96 21.88
CA CYS A 427 5.79 -32.31 21.61
C CYS A 427 4.25 -32.36 21.53
N VAL A 428 3.57 -31.33 22.04
CA VAL A 428 2.12 -31.11 21.91
C VAL A 428 1.91 -29.70 21.36
N PRO A 429 2.16 -29.46 20.07
CA PRO A 429 2.13 -28.12 19.49
C PRO A 429 0.69 -27.60 19.39
N ASN A 430 0.55 -26.28 19.44
CA ASN A 430 -0.73 -25.60 19.21
C ASN A 430 -0.87 -25.03 17.79
N MET A 431 0.14 -25.24 16.93
CA MET A 431 0.08 -24.89 15.50
C MET A 431 0.48 -26.06 14.61
N ASN A 432 -0.07 -26.09 13.39
CA ASN A 432 0.33 -27.01 12.34
C ASN A 432 0.11 -26.39 10.95
N PHE A 433 0.70 -26.99 9.91
CA PHE A 433 0.41 -26.62 8.53
C PHE A 433 -1.06 -26.83 8.18
N GLY A 434 -1.57 -25.98 7.29
CA GLY A 434 -2.96 -25.98 6.88
C GLY A 434 -3.36 -27.15 5.99
N PRO A 435 -4.66 -27.23 5.66
CA PRO A 435 -5.16 -28.15 4.64
C PRO A 435 -4.37 -28.07 3.33
N ASN A 436 -4.34 -29.17 2.57
CA ASN A 436 -3.61 -29.28 1.29
C ASN A 436 -2.08 -29.13 1.39
N ARG A 437 -1.49 -29.29 2.58
CA ARG A 437 -0.05 -29.07 2.83
C ARG A 437 0.38 -27.64 2.47
N SER A 438 -0.48 -26.66 2.74
CA SER A 438 -0.13 -25.25 2.54
C SER A 438 1.00 -24.84 3.48
N LEU A 439 1.72 -23.78 3.12
CA LEU A 439 2.76 -23.22 3.99
C LEU A 439 2.17 -22.44 5.18
N ASN A 440 0.87 -22.15 5.12
CA ASN A 440 0.16 -21.44 6.17
C ASN A 440 0.09 -22.26 7.46
N LEU A 441 0.21 -21.60 8.60
CA LEU A 441 0.11 -22.22 9.93
C LEU A 441 -1.22 -21.89 10.57
N TYR A 442 -1.89 -22.90 11.11
CA TYR A 442 -3.20 -22.82 11.72
C TYR A 442 -3.18 -23.28 13.17
N ALA A 443 -4.04 -22.67 13.98
CA ALA A 443 -4.28 -23.11 15.35
C ALA A 443 -4.88 -24.53 15.35
N THR A 444 -4.28 -25.48 16.08
CA THR A 444 -4.81 -26.86 16.21
C THR A 444 -5.85 -26.99 17.32
N ARG A 445 -5.90 -26.00 18.22
CA ARG A 445 -6.84 -25.85 19.32
C ARG A 445 -7.00 -24.37 19.65
N ASP A 446 -7.89 -24.04 20.57
CA ASP A 446 -7.95 -22.69 21.14
C ASP A 446 -6.63 -22.36 21.86
N ILE A 447 -6.12 -21.16 21.62
CA ILE A 447 -4.87 -20.63 22.18
C ILE A 447 -5.21 -19.38 22.98
N ALA A 448 -4.83 -19.36 24.26
CA ALA A 448 -5.12 -18.23 25.14
C ALA A 448 -4.18 -17.05 24.88
N ARG A 449 -4.65 -15.83 25.13
CA ARG A 449 -3.80 -14.63 25.15
C ARG A 449 -2.57 -14.84 26.05
N GLY A 450 -1.39 -14.57 25.50
CA GLY A 450 -0.11 -14.71 26.19
C GLY A 450 0.50 -16.11 26.13
N GLU A 451 -0.23 -17.10 25.64
CA GLU A 451 0.27 -18.46 25.43
C GLU A 451 1.33 -18.49 24.32
N GLU A 452 2.34 -19.35 24.48
CA GLU A 452 3.42 -19.53 23.50
C GLU A 452 2.94 -20.31 22.27
N LEU A 453 3.28 -19.81 21.09
CA LEU A 453 3.00 -20.47 19.81
C LEU A 453 4.11 -21.46 19.49
N THR A 454 3.74 -22.72 19.32
CA THR A 454 4.69 -23.83 19.19
C THR A 454 4.36 -24.74 18.02
N MET A 455 5.40 -25.32 17.41
CA MET A 455 5.30 -26.30 16.33
C MET A 455 6.10 -27.56 16.67
N ASP A 456 5.72 -28.69 16.09
CA ASP A 456 6.62 -29.84 16.05
C ASP A 456 7.65 -29.65 14.93
N TYR A 457 8.93 -29.68 15.28
CA TYR A 457 10.01 -29.44 14.33
C TYR A 457 10.15 -30.59 13.33
N ARG A 458 9.71 -31.80 13.70
CA ARG A 458 9.71 -32.97 12.82
C ARG A 458 8.81 -32.80 11.60
N LEU A 459 7.91 -31.82 11.62
CA LEU A 459 7.02 -31.51 10.50
C LEU A 459 7.71 -30.79 9.35
N PHE A 460 8.82 -30.09 9.61
CA PHE A 460 9.45 -29.20 8.63
C PHE A 460 10.98 -29.21 8.68
N ARG A 461 11.60 -30.06 9.49
CA ARG A 461 13.07 -30.23 9.53
C ARG A 461 13.43 -31.66 9.21
N ASP A 462 14.66 -31.85 8.72
CA ASP A 462 15.21 -33.14 8.33
C ASP A 462 16.48 -33.49 9.13
N GLU A 463 17.16 -34.56 8.77
CA GLU A 463 18.39 -35.04 9.41
C GLU A 463 19.56 -34.04 9.39
N THR A 464 19.44 -32.94 8.64
CA THR A 464 20.41 -31.83 8.70
C THR A 464 20.38 -31.15 10.06
N THR A 465 19.21 -31.09 10.72
CA THR A 465 19.10 -30.51 12.06
C THR A 465 19.60 -31.52 13.11
N PRO A 466 20.62 -31.15 13.92
CA PRO A 466 21.10 -32.01 15.00
C PRO A 466 20.01 -32.31 16.03
N PRO A 467 20.01 -33.50 16.67
CA PRO A 467 19.13 -33.78 17.79
C PRO A 467 19.32 -32.78 18.93
N PHE A 468 18.25 -32.46 19.65
CA PHE A 468 18.28 -31.50 20.75
C PHE A 468 17.41 -31.92 21.93
N GLN A 469 17.75 -31.42 23.12
CA GLN A 469 16.96 -31.61 24.32
C GLN A 469 15.72 -30.71 24.29
N CYS A 470 14.54 -31.31 24.39
CA CYS A 470 13.26 -30.62 24.44
C CYS A 470 13.02 -29.99 25.82
N CYS A 471 12.68 -28.71 25.82
CA CYS A 471 12.32 -27.94 27.01
C CYS A 471 10.86 -27.45 26.97
N CYS A 472 9.96 -28.14 26.26
CA CYS A 472 8.59 -27.69 26.03
C CYS A 472 7.69 -27.70 27.28
N GLY A 473 8.09 -28.41 28.34
CA GLY A 473 7.34 -28.48 29.61
C GLY A 473 6.02 -29.27 29.56
N SER A 474 5.69 -29.89 28.42
CA SER A 474 4.50 -30.76 28.30
C SER A 474 4.64 -32.04 29.13
N GLU A 475 3.53 -32.53 29.69
CA GLU A 475 3.46 -33.85 30.34
C GLU A 475 3.82 -35.00 29.38
N CYS A 476 3.58 -34.81 28.08
CA CYS A 476 3.91 -35.76 27.02
C CYS A 476 5.27 -35.48 26.36
N CYS A 477 6.17 -34.75 27.03
CA CYS A 477 7.48 -34.42 26.48
C CYS A 477 8.35 -35.68 26.27
N GLU A 478 8.95 -35.79 25.07
CA GLU A 478 9.83 -36.92 24.72
C GLU A 478 11.28 -36.74 25.20
N GLY A 479 11.62 -35.58 25.77
CA GLY A 479 12.94 -35.27 26.32
C GLY A 479 14.00 -34.97 25.27
N TRP A 480 14.24 -35.87 24.31
CA TRP A 480 15.17 -35.66 23.19
C TRP A 480 14.43 -35.79 21.85
N ILE A 481 14.68 -34.84 20.95
CA ILE A 481 14.02 -34.78 19.64
C ILE A 481 15.05 -35.06 18.55
N ALA A 482 14.73 -36.02 17.70
CA ALA A 482 15.44 -36.32 16.46
C ALA A 482 14.46 -36.27 15.28
N MET A 483 14.92 -35.82 14.11
CA MET A 483 14.05 -35.60 12.94
C MET A 483 13.62 -36.92 12.25
N ASN A 484 14.24 -38.05 12.59
CA ASN A 484 13.92 -39.38 12.04
C ASN A 484 12.91 -40.21 12.87
N GLY A 485 12.18 -39.61 13.81
CA GLY A 485 11.14 -40.30 14.58
C GLY A 485 11.64 -41.35 15.60
N GLY A 486 12.95 -41.47 15.81
CA GLY A 486 13.53 -42.30 16.86
C GLY A 486 13.59 -41.56 18.20
N LYS A 487 13.02 -42.14 19.27
CA LYS A 487 13.32 -41.72 20.64
C LYS A 487 14.79 -42.05 20.93
N LEU A 488 15.64 -41.03 21.00
CA LEU A 488 17.00 -41.17 21.53
C LEU A 488 16.88 -41.21 23.06
N THR A 489 17.21 -42.35 23.69
CA THR A 489 17.31 -42.42 25.15
C THR A 489 18.60 -41.70 25.60
N LYS A 490 18.65 -41.24 26.86
CA LYS A 490 19.77 -40.49 27.45
C LYS A 490 21.16 -41.17 27.34
N GLU A 491 21.23 -42.42 26.89
CA GLU A 491 22.45 -43.24 26.87
C GLU A 491 23.25 -43.14 25.56
N GLU A 492 22.71 -42.55 24.48
CA GLU A 492 23.38 -42.58 23.17
C GLU A 492 24.38 -41.43 22.90
N ASN A 493 24.62 -40.53 23.87
CA ASN A 493 25.60 -39.43 23.73
C ASN A 493 26.91 -39.64 24.52
N GLY A 494 27.28 -40.88 24.81
CA GLY A 494 28.63 -41.22 25.23
C GLY A 494 29.59 -41.19 24.04
N ASN A 495 30.07 -40.01 23.65
CA ASN A 495 31.17 -39.68 22.71
C ASN A 495 30.76 -39.01 21.40
N ASN A 496 30.86 -37.68 21.36
CA ASN A 496 31.95 -36.97 20.65
C ASN A 496 31.58 -35.48 20.55
N TYR A 497 32.39 -34.66 21.24
CA TYR A 497 32.37 -33.20 21.18
C TYR A 497 32.92 -32.68 19.85
#